data_AF-A0A3R6W2U9-F1
#
_entry.id   AF-A0A3R6W2U9-F1
#
_cell.length_a   1.000
_cell.length_b   1.000
_cell.length_c   1.000
_cell.angle_alpha   90.00
_cell.angle_beta   90.00
_cell.angle_gamma   90.00
#
_symmetry.space_group_name_H-M   'P 1'
#
loop_
_entity.id
_entity.type
_entity.pdbx_description
1 polymer ?
#
loop_
_entity_poly.entity_id
_entity_poly.type
_entity_poly.pdbx_seq_one_letter_code
_entity_poly.pdbx_strand_id
1 'polypeptide(L)'
;MLADQMPCNARNCFPGKVFDSNTHATNLYGDDVEVDYRGAEVTVANFIKVLTGRHEPGTPASRRLDSDEDSNIFMTGHGGDGFLKFQDAEELSSHDIAQAVQEMHVKGRYNELFYMVDTCQAGSLATQLYSPNVVTIGSARTGENSYAYHTDFEVGLSLIDRFTYATLDYMQSMQVNRENTKTLGQLFGSYDPHMLYSTPDARTELLGRSINDVPITDFLGSVLQIHVTKDEYPVVADSPPATSYSHLYQLEKPRSDGPLPRQESAPVAKADPVELAALVAGFGVALLALSTVPFTHTI
;
A
#
# COMPACT_ATOMS: atom_id res chain seq x y z
N MET A 1 -0.30 -0.09 -2.25
CA MET A 1 -0.44 -0.99 -3.43
C MET A 1 0.23 -2.31 -3.08
N LEU A 2 -0.43 -3.45 -3.25
CA LEU A 2 0.10 -4.77 -2.84
C LEU A 2 -0.29 -5.84 -3.85
N ALA A 3 0.62 -6.76 -4.18
CA ALA A 3 0.31 -7.84 -5.12
C ALA A 3 -0.86 -8.73 -4.62
N ASP A 4 -1.02 -8.84 -3.30
CA ASP A 4 -2.21 -9.37 -2.62
C ASP A 4 -2.54 -10.86 -2.89
N GLN A 5 -1.55 -11.63 -3.36
CA GLN A 5 -1.75 -13.04 -3.71
C GLN A 5 -1.32 -14.02 -2.60
N MET A 6 -0.49 -13.60 -1.66
CA MET A 6 0.11 -14.48 -0.64
C MET A 6 -0.90 -15.02 0.39
N PRO A 7 -1.85 -14.22 0.93
CA PRO A 7 -2.79 -14.72 1.93
C PRO A 7 -3.68 -15.86 1.41
N CYS A 8 -4.05 -15.83 0.13
CA CYS A 8 -4.93 -16.80 -0.52
C CYS A 8 -4.16 -17.78 -1.43
N ASN A 9 -2.83 -17.81 -1.36
CA ASN A 9 -2.03 -18.70 -2.20
C ASN A 9 -2.29 -20.16 -1.79
N ALA A 10 -2.46 -21.07 -2.76
CA ALA A 10 -2.66 -22.49 -2.47
C ALA A 10 -1.48 -23.16 -1.74
N ARG A 11 -0.29 -22.54 -1.78
CA ARG A 11 0.90 -22.97 -1.03
C ARG A 11 0.96 -22.42 0.39
N ASN A 12 0.11 -21.45 0.74
CA ASN A 12 0.06 -20.90 2.08
C ASN A 12 -0.66 -21.89 3.01
N CYS A 13 0.08 -22.48 3.96
CA CYS A 13 -0.45 -23.38 4.96
C CYS A 13 -1.34 -22.68 6.02
N PHE A 14 -1.39 -21.35 6.02
CA PHE A 14 -2.24 -20.51 6.86
C PHE A 14 -3.16 -19.61 6.01
N PRO A 15 -4.29 -20.12 5.51
CA PRO A 15 -5.19 -19.36 4.65
C PRO A 15 -5.64 -18.05 5.29
N GLY A 16 -5.54 -16.96 4.53
CA GLY A 16 -5.93 -15.61 4.96
C GLY A 16 -4.97 -14.96 5.95
N LYS A 17 -3.77 -15.52 6.16
CA LYS A 17 -2.78 -14.97 7.11
C LYS A 17 -1.43 -14.70 6.46
N VAL A 18 -0.76 -13.68 6.99
CA VAL A 18 0.62 -13.30 6.68
C VAL A 18 1.31 -12.95 8.00
N PHE A 19 2.56 -13.37 8.17
CA PHE A 19 3.31 -13.21 9.41
C PHE A 19 4.66 -12.54 9.15
N ASP A 20 5.16 -11.81 10.14
CA ASP A 20 6.51 -11.22 10.17
C ASP A 20 7.55 -12.11 10.87
N SER A 21 7.11 -13.14 11.59
CA SER A 21 7.96 -13.98 12.43
C SER A 21 7.44 -15.41 12.58
N ASN A 22 8.36 -16.33 12.85
CA ASN A 22 8.10 -17.76 13.05
C ASN A 22 7.24 -18.09 14.29
N THR A 23 6.98 -17.11 15.14
CA THR A 23 6.07 -17.28 16.28
C THR A 23 4.61 -17.29 15.84
N HIS A 24 4.33 -16.78 14.64
CA HIS A 24 2.98 -16.59 14.11
C HIS A 24 2.04 -15.83 15.07
N ALA A 25 2.61 -14.97 15.93
CA ALA A 25 1.88 -14.27 16.98
C ALA A 25 0.91 -13.22 16.44
N THR A 26 1.29 -12.54 15.35
CA THR A 26 0.52 -11.44 14.77
C THR A 26 0.21 -11.72 13.30
N ASN A 27 -1.08 -11.77 12.95
CA ASN A 27 -1.49 -11.79 11.55
C ASN A 27 -1.45 -10.36 10.98
N LEU A 28 -0.49 -10.09 10.09
CA LEU A 28 -0.36 -8.81 9.42
C LEU A 28 -1.50 -8.53 8.43
N TYR A 29 -2.09 -9.57 7.83
CA TYR A 29 -3.18 -9.44 6.86
C TYR A 29 -4.57 -9.47 7.53
N GLY A 30 -4.65 -9.07 8.81
CA GLY A 30 -5.91 -9.00 9.55
C GLY A 30 -6.86 -7.90 9.03
N ASP A 31 -7.83 -7.54 9.87
CA ASP A 31 -8.89 -6.58 9.50
C ASP A 31 -8.38 -5.14 9.28
N ASP A 32 -7.14 -4.84 9.69
CA ASP A 32 -6.58 -3.49 9.70
C ASP A 32 -5.84 -3.09 8.41
N VAL A 33 -5.61 -4.03 7.47
CA VAL A 33 -4.91 -3.74 6.22
C VAL A 33 -5.88 -3.37 5.11
N GLU A 34 -5.77 -2.14 4.63
CA GLU A 34 -6.44 -1.68 3.41
C GLU A 34 -5.54 -1.89 2.19
N VAL A 35 -6.10 -2.52 1.15
CA VAL A 35 -5.40 -2.70 -0.14
C VAL A 35 -6.21 -2.08 -1.26
N ASP A 36 -5.78 -0.89 -1.71
CA ASP A 36 -6.48 -0.10 -2.73
C ASP A 36 -6.26 -0.61 -4.16
N TYR A 37 -5.03 -1.05 -4.41
CA TYR A 37 -4.56 -1.62 -5.68
C TYR A 37 -4.03 -3.03 -5.41
N ARG A 38 -4.69 -4.02 -6.01
CA ARG A 38 -4.46 -5.46 -5.80
C ARG A 38 -4.04 -6.15 -7.08
N GLY A 39 -3.15 -7.14 -6.99
CA GLY A 39 -2.80 -8.01 -8.11
C GLY A 39 -2.45 -7.25 -9.39
N ALA A 40 -3.22 -7.49 -10.46
CA ALA A 40 -3.00 -6.90 -11.78
C ALA A 40 -3.13 -5.37 -11.82
N GLU A 41 -3.71 -4.73 -10.79
CA GLU A 41 -3.79 -3.27 -10.70
C GLU A 41 -2.50 -2.63 -10.17
N VAL A 42 -1.58 -3.43 -9.64
CA VAL A 42 -0.25 -2.98 -9.19
C VAL A 42 0.68 -2.88 -10.39
N THR A 43 0.58 -1.76 -11.10
CA THR A 43 1.36 -1.44 -12.30
C THR A 43 2.13 -0.15 -12.12
N VAL A 44 3.19 0.01 -12.90
CA VAL A 44 3.97 1.26 -12.94
C VAL A 44 3.07 2.45 -13.27
N ALA A 45 2.18 2.28 -14.25
CA ALA A 45 1.27 3.33 -14.68
C ALA A 45 0.35 3.82 -13.55
N ASN A 46 -0.21 2.90 -12.75
CA ASN A 46 -1.06 3.28 -11.62
C ASN A 46 -0.26 3.94 -10.51
N PHE A 47 0.93 3.45 -10.20
CA PHE A 47 1.81 4.06 -9.20
C PHE A 47 2.15 5.51 -9.56
N ILE A 48 2.57 5.77 -10.80
CA ILE A 48 2.88 7.13 -11.28
C ILE A 48 1.63 8.02 -11.26
N LYS A 49 0.45 7.49 -11.63
CA LYS A 49 -0.82 8.25 -11.55
C LYS A 49 -1.14 8.69 -10.12
N VAL A 50 -0.96 7.80 -9.14
CA VAL A 50 -1.17 8.09 -7.72
C VAL A 50 -0.24 9.20 -7.26
N LEU A 51 1.06 9.09 -7.53
CA LEU A 51 2.03 10.13 -7.15
C LEU A 51 1.70 11.48 -7.81
N THR A 52 1.44 11.48 -9.12
CA THR A 52 1.26 12.71 -9.91
C THR A 52 -0.14 13.32 -9.84
N GLY A 53 -1.09 12.65 -9.18
CA GLY A 53 -2.49 13.05 -9.09
C GLY A 53 -3.26 12.99 -10.42
N ARG A 54 -2.80 12.22 -11.40
CA ARG A 54 -3.40 12.14 -12.75
C ARG A 54 -4.47 11.05 -12.79
N HIS A 55 -5.59 11.34 -12.13
CA HIS A 55 -6.72 10.42 -12.00
C HIS A 55 -7.85 10.76 -12.99
N GLU A 56 -8.54 9.74 -13.48
CA GLU A 56 -9.75 9.93 -14.28
C GLU A 56 -10.89 10.51 -13.41
N PRO A 57 -11.81 11.30 -13.99
CA PRO A 57 -13.01 11.76 -13.29
C PRO A 57 -13.76 10.58 -12.65
N GLY A 58 -14.09 10.72 -11.36
CA GLY A 58 -14.80 9.67 -10.60
C GLY A 58 -13.91 8.61 -9.94
N THR A 59 -12.58 8.69 -10.05
CA THR A 59 -11.67 7.80 -9.30
C THR A 59 -11.96 7.89 -7.78
N PRO A 60 -12.13 6.81 -7.02
CA PRO A 60 -12.39 6.89 -5.57
C PRO A 60 -11.24 7.52 -4.78
N ALA A 61 -11.52 8.16 -3.64
CA ALA A 61 -10.50 8.78 -2.78
C ALA A 61 -9.45 7.78 -2.28
N SER A 62 -9.85 6.55 -1.94
CA SER A 62 -8.93 5.47 -1.52
C SER A 62 -7.92 5.08 -2.61
N ARG A 63 -8.19 5.44 -3.88
CA ARG A 63 -7.31 5.20 -5.03
C ARG A 63 -6.55 6.46 -5.46
N ARG A 64 -6.43 7.43 -4.58
CA ARG A 64 -5.71 8.69 -4.83
C ARG A 64 -4.74 8.94 -3.70
N LEU A 65 -3.73 9.74 -3.99
CA LEU A 65 -2.93 10.39 -2.97
C LEU A 65 -3.41 11.84 -2.89
N ASP A 66 -4.44 12.12 -2.08
CA ASP A 66 -5.01 13.47 -1.92
C ASP A 66 -4.12 14.33 -0.98
N SER A 67 -2.84 14.43 -1.34
CA SER A 67 -1.80 15.18 -0.62
C SER A 67 -1.55 16.55 -1.23
N ASP A 68 -1.03 17.44 -0.40
CA ASP A 68 -0.71 18.83 -0.69
C ASP A 68 0.66 19.23 -0.08
N GLU A 69 0.96 20.52 -0.12
CA GLU A 69 2.18 21.12 0.41
C GLU A 69 2.37 20.99 1.93
N ASP A 70 1.35 20.55 2.67
CA ASP A 70 1.41 20.30 4.12
C ASP A 70 1.48 18.80 4.46
N SER A 71 1.44 17.94 3.44
CA SER A 71 1.35 16.48 3.60
C SER A 71 2.73 15.81 3.61
N ASN A 72 3.02 14.99 4.62
CA ASN A 72 4.21 14.13 4.62
C ASN A 72 3.91 12.77 3.99
N ILE A 73 4.75 12.33 3.05
CA ILE A 73 4.55 11.09 2.31
C ILE A 73 5.58 10.04 2.72
N PHE A 74 5.12 8.82 3.01
CA PHE A 74 5.96 7.65 3.17
C PHE A 74 5.73 6.68 2.01
N MET A 75 6.81 6.22 1.38
CA MET A 75 6.75 5.16 0.38
C MET A 75 7.88 4.15 0.55
N THR A 76 7.58 2.90 0.20
CA THR A 76 8.51 1.77 0.27
C THR A 76 8.27 0.78 -0.85
N GLY A 77 9.27 -0.07 -1.12
CA GLY A 77 9.16 -1.18 -2.06
C GLY A 77 10.49 -1.90 -2.24
N HIS A 78 10.49 -2.88 -3.15
CA HIS A 78 11.64 -3.75 -3.46
C HIS A 78 11.95 -3.72 -4.95
N GLY A 79 13.22 -3.88 -5.34
CA GLY A 79 13.67 -3.77 -6.72
C GLY A 79 15.04 -4.37 -6.97
N GLY A 80 15.94 -3.55 -7.50
CA GLY A 80 17.34 -3.88 -7.78
C GLY A 80 18.15 -2.64 -8.16
N ASP A 81 19.23 -2.84 -8.92
CA ASP A 81 20.13 -1.75 -9.33
C ASP A 81 19.44 -0.75 -10.27
N GLY A 82 19.05 0.40 -9.73
CA GLY A 82 18.45 1.50 -10.47
C GLY A 82 16.98 1.29 -10.85
N PHE A 83 16.28 0.31 -10.28
CA PHE A 83 14.86 0.09 -10.56
C PHE A 83 14.06 -0.47 -9.38
N LEU A 84 12.77 -0.12 -9.34
CA LEU A 84 11.77 -0.66 -8.44
C LEU A 84 10.93 -1.68 -9.20
N LYS A 85 10.74 -2.87 -8.65
CA LYS A 85 10.07 -3.97 -9.35
C LYS A 85 8.56 -3.95 -9.09
N PHE A 86 7.78 -4.03 -10.15
CA PHE A 86 6.32 -4.13 -10.11
C PHE A 86 5.89 -5.50 -10.65
N GLN A 87 5.42 -6.36 -9.75
CA GLN A 87 5.12 -7.76 -10.05
C GLN A 87 6.35 -8.43 -10.70
N ASP A 88 6.17 -9.47 -11.51
CA ASP A 88 7.25 -10.14 -12.25
C ASP A 88 7.39 -9.64 -13.70
N ALA A 89 6.79 -8.50 -14.05
CA ALA A 89 6.65 -8.07 -15.44
C ALA A 89 7.17 -6.66 -15.73
N GLU A 90 7.10 -5.74 -14.76
CA GLU A 90 7.43 -4.34 -14.98
C GLU A 90 8.49 -3.85 -14.00
N GLU A 91 9.27 -2.87 -14.44
CA GLU A 91 10.28 -2.21 -13.64
C GLU A 91 10.11 -0.70 -13.83
N LEU A 92 10.23 0.05 -12.73
CA LEU A 92 10.21 1.50 -12.72
C LEU A 92 11.62 2.00 -12.43
N SER A 93 12.24 2.73 -13.35
CA SER A 93 13.61 3.19 -13.19
C SER A 93 13.74 4.28 -12.12
N SER A 94 14.93 4.41 -11.54
CA SER A 94 15.28 5.49 -10.60
C SER A 94 15.11 6.87 -11.23
N HIS A 95 15.37 6.99 -12.54
CA HIS A 95 15.12 8.21 -13.31
C HIS A 95 13.63 8.57 -13.33
N ASP A 96 12.76 7.60 -13.60
CA ASP A 96 11.31 7.82 -13.66
C ASP A 96 10.75 8.17 -12.27
N ILE A 97 11.27 7.54 -11.21
CA ILE A 97 10.95 7.91 -9.81
C ILE A 97 11.34 9.36 -9.57
N ALA A 98 12.54 9.77 -9.96
CA ALA A 98 13.00 11.15 -9.81
C ALA A 98 12.14 12.16 -10.57
N GLN A 99 11.70 11.83 -11.78
CA GLN A 99 10.78 12.68 -12.52
C GLN A 99 9.40 12.76 -11.86
N ALA A 100 8.88 11.64 -11.34
CA ALA A 100 7.60 11.63 -10.62
C ALA A 100 7.65 12.47 -9.35
N VAL A 101 8.70 12.33 -8.54
CA VAL A 101 8.90 13.13 -7.31
C VAL A 101 9.10 14.61 -7.67
N GLN A 102 9.83 14.93 -8.75
CA GLN A 102 9.92 16.30 -9.23
C GLN A 102 8.57 16.87 -9.65
N GLU A 103 7.74 16.10 -10.36
CA GLU A 103 6.40 16.52 -10.71
C GLU A 103 5.53 16.76 -9.47
N MET A 104 5.63 15.90 -8.46
CA MET A 104 4.96 16.11 -7.18
C MET A 104 5.39 17.41 -6.52
N HIS A 105 6.70 17.71 -6.53
CA HIS A 105 7.25 18.94 -5.96
C HIS A 105 6.72 20.19 -6.68
N VAL A 106 6.79 20.23 -8.02
CA VAL A 106 6.30 21.36 -8.84
C VAL A 106 4.81 21.59 -8.64
N LYS A 107 4.05 20.54 -8.36
CA LYS A 107 2.61 20.59 -8.09
C LYS A 107 2.25 20.85 -6.62
N GLY A 108 3.21 20.99 -5.72
CA GLY A 108 2.95 21.18 -4.29
C GLY A 108 2.20 20.00 -3.67
N ARG A 109 2.60 18.75 -3.96
CA ARG A 109 1.90 17.53 -3.48
C ARG A 109 2.52 16.88 -2.25
N TYR A 110 3.56 17.47 -1.67
CA TYR A 110 4.12 17.02 -0.41
C TYR A 110 4.85 18.18 0.29
N ASN A 111 4.84 18.16 1.62
CA ASN A 111 5.73 18.92 2.49
C ASN A 111 7.12 18.26 2.54
N GLU A 112 7.17 17.03 3.05
CA GLU A 112 8.36 16.17 3.06
C GLU A 112 8.03 14.75 2.53
N LEU A 113 8.98 14.10 1.89
CA LEU A 113 8.84 12.73 1.37
C LEU A 113 9.93 11.83 1.95
N PHE A 114 9.52 10.73 2.58
CA PHE A 114 10.41 9.68 3.06
C PHE A 114 10.30 8.44 2.18
N TYR A 115 11.39 8.11 1.48
CA TYR A 115 11.50 6.91 0.65
C TYR A 115 12.43 5.88 1.30
N MET A 116 11.85 4.82 1.86
CA MET A 116 12.57 3.72 2.48
C MET A 116 12.51 2.48 1.58
N VAL A 117 13.66 1.97 1.12
CA VAL A 117 13.70 0.87 0.15
C VAL A 117 14.45 -0.31 0.74
N ASP A 118 13.81 -1.48 0.75
CA ASP A 118 14.47 -2.72 1.11
C ASP A 118 14.71 -3.54 -0.17
N THR A 119 15.95 -3.54 -0.68
CA THR A 119 16.34 -4.34 -1.83
C THR A 119 17.85 -4.42 -2.02
N CYS A 120 18.32 -5.38 -2.82
CA CYS A 120 19.71 -5.41 -3.26
C CYS A 120 20.06 -4.11 -3.99
N GLN A 121 21.19 -3.51 -3.63
CA GLN A 121 21.65 -2.25 -4.21
C GLN A 121 20.65 -1.08 -4.04
N ALA A 122 19.84 -1.08 -2.97
CA ALA A 122 18.84 -0.05 -2.71
C ALA A 122 19.36 1.39 -2.79
N GLY A 123 20.63 1.65 -2.45
CA GLY A 123 21.25 2.97 -2.59
C GLY A 123 21.20 3.54 -4.02
N SER A 124 21.25 2.67 -5.04
CA SER A 124 21.17 3.05 -6.46
C SER A 124 19.85 3.76 -6.82
N LEU A 125 18.74 3.38 -6.18
CA LEU A 125 17.40 3.90 -6.45
C LEU A 125 17.26 5.37 -6.07
N ALA A 126 17.98 5.80 -5.03
CA ALA A 126 17.94 7.17 -4.58
C ALA A 126 18.87 8.09 -5.38
N THR A 127 19.84 7.57 -6.15
CA THR A 127 20.90 8.38 -6.79
C THR A 127 20.39 9.47 -7.72
N GLN A 128 19.28 9.23 -8.40
CA GLN A 128 18.71 10.17 -9.38
C GLN A 128 17.79 11.22 -8.76
N LEU A 129 17.45 11.10 -7.47
CA LEU A 129 16.59 12.08 -6.79
C LEU A 129 17.32 13.42 -6.61
N TYR A 130 16.62 14.50 -6.94
CA TYR A 130 17.11 15.88 -6.84
C TYR A 130 16.09 16.88 -6.29
N SER A 131 14.82 16.46 -6.12
CA SER A 131 13.78 17.31 -5.56
C SER A 131 14.04 17.60 -4.08
N PRO A 132 13.72 18.81 -3.60
CA PRO A 132 13.91 19.17 -2.19
C PRO A 132 12.88 18.48 -1.28
N ASN A 133 13.15 18.55 0.02
CA ASN A 133 12.37 17.98 1.11
C ASN A 133 12.18 16.46 1.00
N VAL A 134 13.19 15.76 0.46
CA VAL A 134 13.20 14.30 0.33
C VAL A 134 14.26 13.72 1.25
N VAL A 135 13.92 12.65 1.97
CA VAL A 135 14.88 11.83 2.71
C VAL A 135 14.74 10.39 2.27
N THR A 136 15.86 9.70 2.10
CA THR A 136 15.85 8.30 1.68
C THR A 136 16.76 7.44 2.52
N ILE A 137 16.41 6.16 2.61
CA ILE A 137 17.31 5.13 3.11
C ILE A 137 17.07 3.82 2.35
N GLY A 138 18.15 3.23 1.88
CA GLY A 138 18.19 1.92 1.26
C GLY A 138 18.79 0.88 2.20
N SER A 139 18.33 -0.37 2.12
CA SER A 139 18.86 -1.47 2.95
C SER A 139 20.29 -1.91 2.62
N ALA A 140 20.78 -1.59 1.42
CA ALA A 140 22.13 -1.91 0.96
C ALA A 140 22.69 -0.81 0.05
N ARG A 141 24.01 -0.58 0.12
CA ARG A 141 24.74 0.29 -0.82
C ARG A 141 24.73 -0.28 -2.22
N THR A 142 25.00 0.58 -3.20
CA THR A 142 25.23 0.14 -4.59
C THR A 142 26.38 -0.88 -4.63
N GLY A 143 26.17 -2.01 -5.30
CA GLY A 143 27.11 -3.14 -5.33
C GLY A 143 26.98 -4.15 -4.18
N GLU A 144 26.11 -3.93 -3.19
CA GLU A 144 25.83 -4.88 -2.10
C GLU A 144 24.45 -5.52 -2.23
N ASN A 145 24.31 -6.76 -1.76
CA ASN A 145 23.01 -7.43 -1.65
C ASN A 145 22.32 -7.07 -0.32
N SER A 146 20.98 -7.14 -0.31
CA SER A 146 20.20 -7.24 0.93
C SER A 146 19.82 -8.71 1.17
N TYR A 147 19.41 -9.05 2.40
CA TYR A 147 19.19 -10.44 2.78
C TYR A 147 17.92 -10.61 3.60
N ALA A 148 17.25 -11.73 3.32
CA ALA A 148 16.14 -12.22 4.10
C ALA A 148 16.57 -12.60 5.53
N TYR A 149 15.60 -12.58 6.44
CA TYR A 149 15.72 -12.99 7.83
C TYR A 149 14.66 -14.03 8.17
N HIS A 150 14.89 -14.80 9.23
CA HIS A 150 13.98 -15.82 9.77
C HIS A 150 13.30 -16.72 8.73
N THR A 151 13.93 -17.85 8.43
CA THR A 151 13.28 -18.92 7.66
C THR A 151 12.22 -19.60 8.50
N ASP A 152 10.98 -19.60 8.02
CA ASP A 152 9.89 -20.38 8.59
C ASP A 152 9.80 -21.73 7.88
N PHE A 153 9.95 -22.82 8.63
CA PHE A 153 9.94 -24.16 8.07
C PHE A 153 8.53 -24.70 7.80
N GLU A 154 7.49 -24.14 8.43
CA GLU A 154 6.10 -24.54 8.19
C GLU A 154 5.58 -23.90 6.90
N VAL A 155 5.95 -22.64 6.64
CA VAL A 155 5.66 -21.93 5.38
C VAL A 155 6.67 -22.31 4.28
N GLY A 156 7.91 -22.66 4.65
CA GLY A 156 8.98 -23.02 3.73
C GLY A 156 9.68 -21.83 3.06
N LEU A 157 9.51 -20.61 3.61
CA LEU A 157 10.05 -19.36 3.07
C LEU A 157 10.58 -18.48 4.22
N SER A 158 11.37 -17.46 3.89
CA SER A 158 11.64 -16.37 4.82
C SER A 158 10.46 -15.41 4.88
N LEU A 159 10.14 -14.93 6.08
CA LEU A 159 8.95 -14.10 6.32
C LEU A 159 9.21 -12.60 6.24
N ILE A 160 10.45 -12.17 6.47
CA ILE A 160 10.84 -10.76 6.57
C ILE A 160 12.29 -10.57 6.13
N ASP A 161 12.64 -9.40 5.62
CA ASP A 161 14.01 -9.04 5.32
C ASP A 161 14.74 -8.46 6.54
N ARG A 162 16.06 -8.60 6.61
CA ARG A 162 16.85 -8.16 7.79
C ARG A 162 16.70 -6.68 8.09
N PHE A 163 16.68 -5.84 7.05
CA PHE A 163 16.52 -4.41 7.19
C PHE A 163 15.10 -4.03 7.65
N THR A 164 14.09 -4.66 7.05
CA THR A 164 12.70 -4.52 7.50
C THR A 164 12.53 -5.00 8.94
N TYR A 165 13.13 -6.12 9.33
CA TYR A 165 13.12 -6.63 10.71
C TYR A 165 13.80 -5.65 11.68
N ALA A 166 14.99 -5.14 11.34
CA ALA A 166 15.70 -4.15 12.16
C ALA A 166 14.85 -2.90 12.39
N THR A 167 14.18 -2.44 11.33
CA THR A 167 13.28 -1.29 11.38
C THR A 167 12.11 -1.59 12.30
N LEU A 168 11.43 -2.73 12.13
CA LEU A 168 10.29 -3.12 12.95
C LEU A 168 10.68 -3.29 14.43
N ASP A 169 11.78 -3.98 14.71
CA ASP A 169 12.30 -4.21 16.07
C ASP A 169 12.62 -2.87 16.76
N TYR A 170 13.29 -1.96 16.04
CA TYR A 170 13.51 -0.60 16.54
C TYR A 170 12.19 0.09 16.85
N MET A 171 11.22 0.07 15.94
CA MET A 171 9.92 0.72 16.12
C MET A 171 9.14 0.14 17.32
N GLN A 172 9.15 -1.17 17.50
CA GLN A 172 8.49 -1.86 18.61
C GLN A 172 9.20 -1.60 19.95
N SER A 173 10.53 -1.40 19.93
CA SER A 173 11.28 -1.00 21.12
C SER A 173 10.94 0.41 21.60
N MET A 174 10.37 1.25 20.72
CA MET A 174 9.87 2.56 21.10
C MET A 174 8.62 2.38 21.98
N GLN A 175 8.79 2.49 23.30
CA GLN A 175 7.65 2.81 24.15
C GLN A 175 7.15 4.18 23.70
N VAL A 176 6.03 4.24 22.97
CA VAL A 176 5.47 5.49 22.45
C VAL A 176 5.09 6.39 23.62
N ASN A 177 6.04 7.24 24.02
CA ASN A 177 5.84 8.29 25.00
C ASN A 177 5.94 9.62 24.26
N ARG A 178 4.90 10.45 24.40
CA ARG A 178 4.84 11.82 23.86
C ARG A 178 6.03 12.69 24.27
N GLU A 179 6.73 12.34 25.35
CA GLU A 179 7.88 13.10 25.85
C GLU A 179 9.26 12.64 25.30
N ASN A 180 9.32 11.53 24.54
CA ASN A 180 10.57 11.02 23.97
C ASN A 180 10.40 10.67 22.50
N THR A 181 10.19 11.70 21.68
CA THR A 181 10.05 11.54 20.23
C THR A 181 11.37 11.07 19.63
N LYS A 182 11.39 9.82 19.15
CA LYS A 182 12.51 9.28 18.40
C LYS A 182 12.57 9.90 17.02
N THR A 183 13.80 10.12 16.55
CA THR A 183 14.05 10.84 15.29
C THR A 183 14.58 9.92 14.20
N LEU A 184 14.46 10.34 12.93
CA LEU A 184 15.03 9.59 11.80
C LEU A 184 16.53 9.37 11.99
N GLY A 185 17.26 10.33 12.55
CA GLY A 185 18.68 10.16 12.88
C GLY A 185 18.94 9.02 13.86
N GLN A 186 18.07 8.84 14.86
CA GLN A 186 18.20 7.73 15.81
C GLN A 186 17.82 6.37 15.19
N LEU A 187 16.84 6.34 14.29
CA LEU A 187 16.50 5.14 13.51
C LEU A 187 17.65 4.77 12.55
N PHE A 188 18.18 5.74 11.81
CA PHE A 188 19.26 5.49 10.85
C PHE A 188 20.54 5.04 11.57
N GLY A 189 20.78 5.60 12.76
CA GLY A 189 21.90 5.22 13.63
C GLY A 189 21.71 3.88 14.37
N SER A 190 20.51 3.29 14.37
CA SER A 190 20.28 2.00 15.05
C SER A 190 20.61 0.78 14.20
N TYR A 191 20.77 0.95 12.89
CA TYR A 191 21.07 -0.16 12.00
C TYR A 191 22.50 -0.68 12.23
N ASP A 192 22.62 -1.99 12.50
CA ASP A 192 23.89 -2.69 12.66
C ASP A 192 24.24 -3.47 11.38
N PRO A 193 25.28 -3.09 10.62
CA PRO A 193 25.71 -3.80 9.42
C PRO A 193 26.05 -5.28 9.65
N HIS A 194 26.47 -5.66 10.86
CA HIS A 194 26.72 -7.06 11.19
C HIS A 194 25.42 -7.87 11.28
N MET A 195 24.35 -7.27 11.79
CA MET A 195 23.03 -7.89 11.80
C MET A 195 22.45 -7.93 10.39
N LEU A 196 22.62 -6.87 9.61
CA LEU A 196 22.02 -6.73 8.28
C LEU A 196 22.72 -7.55 7.20
N TYR A 197 24.02 -7.83 7.34
CA TYR A 197 24.89 -8.34 6.27
C TYR A 197 24.97 -7.43 5.04
N SER A 198 24.60 -6.17 5.21
CA SER A 198 24.63 -5.11 4.22
C SER A 198 24.87 -3.79 4.93
N THR A 199 25.26 -2.76 4.18
CA THR A 199 25.40 -1.42 4.70
C THR A 199 24.22 -0.55 4.26
N PRO A 200 23.37 -0.05 5.17
CA PRO A 200 22.34 0.92 4.80
C PRO A 200 22.93 2.17 4.17
N ASP A 201 22.20 2.72 3.20
CA ASP A 201 22.64 3.87 2.41
C ASP A 201 21.56 4.95 2.43
N ALA A 202 21.84 6.04 3.16
CA ALA A 202 20.88 7.12 3.35
C ALA A 202 21.31 8.39 2.60
N ARG A 203 20.34 9.05 1.94
CA ARG A 203 20.50 10.40 1.39
C ARG A 203 19.64 11.36 2.18
N THR A 204 20.27 12.39 2.73
CA THR A 204 19.66 13.31 3.70
C THR A 204 19.83 14.78 3.32
N GLU A 205 20.72 15.05 2.37
CA GLU A 205 21.04 16.37 1.86
C GLU A 205 19.87 17.07 1.15
N LEU A 206 18.87 16.31 0.70
CA LEU A 206 17.68 16.84 0.04
C LEU A 206 16.61 17.32 1.03
N LEU A 207 16.62 16.88 2.30
CA LEU A 207 15.55 17.15 3.27
C LEU A 207 15.47 18.60 3.73
N GLY A 208 16.54 19.39 3.55
CA GLY A 208 16.59 20.80 3.96
C GLY A 208 16.71 21.03 5.47
N ARG A 209 16.47 20.02 6.30
CA ARG A 209 16.73 20.02 7.76
C ARG A 209 17.45 18.74 8.22
N SER A 210 18.00 18.80 9.43
CA SER A 210 18.75 17.69 10.03
C SER A 210 17.83 16.54 10.43
N ILE A 211 18.19 15.31 10.06
CA ILE A 211 17.45 14.09 10.44
C ILE A 211 17.37 13.87 11.95
N ASN A 212 18.26 14.50 12.72
CA ASN A 212 18.25 14.43 14.17
C ASN A 212 17.10 15.24 14.80
N ASP A 213 16.47 16.12 14.02
CA ASP A 213 15.37 16.99 14.42
C ASP A 213 14.04 16.58 13.79
N VAL A 214 14.01 15.45 13.07
CA VAL A 214 12.86 14.94 12.33
C VAL A 214 12.27 13.75 13.10
N PRO A 215 11.15 13.93 13.81
CA PRO A 215 10.40 12.83 14.41
C PRO A 215 10.10 11.72 13.42
N ILE A 216 10.23 10.47 13.84
CA ILE A 216 9.74 9.32 13.06
C ILE A 216 8.22 9.45 12.83
N THR A 217 7.51 10.00 13.81
CA THR A 217 6.05 10.21 13.76
C THR A 217 5.62 11.22 12.70
N ASP A 218 6.54 12.02 12.15
CA ASP A 218 6.22 12.93 11.04
C ASP A 218 5.84 12.14 9.77
N PHE A 219 6.36 10.90 9.62
CA PHE A 219 6.08 10.03 8.47
C PHE A 219 5.28 8.77 8.82
N LEU A 220 5.53 8.20 10.00
CA LEU A 220 5.01 6.89 10.41
C LEU A 220 4.06 6.97 11.62
N GLY A 221 3.65 8.18 11.99
CA GLY A 221 2.66 8.42 13.04
C GLY A 221 1.32 8.88 12.45
N SER A 222 0.23 8.59 13.15
CA SER A 222 -1.06 9.25 12.89
C SER A 222 -1.09 10.56 13.67
N VAL A 223 -0.47 11.61 13.12
CA VAL A 223 -0.53 12.96 13.70
C VAL A 223 -1.41 13.83 12.81
N LEU A 224 -2.67 14.01 13.20
CA LEU A 224 -3.57 14.99 12.59
C LEU A 224 -3.15 16.40 13.05
N GLN A 225 -2.48 17.15 12.18
CA GLN A 225 -2.26 18.59 12.37
C GLN A 225 -3.53 19.33 11.94
N ILE A 226 -4.29 19.85 12.90
CA ILE A 226 -5.52 20.58 12.63
C ILE A 226 -5.18 22.07 12.43
N HIS A 227 -5.16 22.51 11.17
CA HIS A 227 -5.08 23.93 10.84
C HIS A 227 -6.48 24.55 10.89
N VAL A 228 -6.77 25.29 11.97
CA VAL A 228 -8.05 26.01 12.10
C VAL A 228 -7.98 27.30 11.29
N THR A 229 -8.63 27.33 10.13
CA THR A 229 -8.85 28.58 9.39
C THR A 229 -9.89 29.42 10.12
N LYS A 230 -9.58 30.72 10.31
CA LYS A 230 -10.55 31.69 10.86
C LYS A 230 -11.55 32.19 9.83
N ASP A 231 -11.30 31.90 8.55
CA ASP A 231 -12.20 32.25 7.47
C ASP A 231 -13.44 31.37 7.54
N GLU A 232 -14.59 32.01 7.75
CA GLU A 232 -15.88 31.33 7.70
C GLU A 232 -16.09 30.80 6.28
N TYR A 233 -16.44 29.52 6.15
CA TYR A 233 -16.87 28.97 4.87
C TYR A 233 -18.07 29.79 4.40
N PRO A 234 -18.07 30.39 3.18
CA PRO A 234 -19.19 31.17 2.70
C PRO A 234 -20.32 30.21 2.38
N VAL A 235 -21.11 29.88 3.41
CA VAL A 235 -22.42 29.28 3.22
C VAL A 235 -23.25 30.40 2.59
N VAL A 236 -23.36 30.38 1.26
CA VAL A 236 -24.33 31.22 0.56
C VAL A 236 -25.68 30.89 1.19
N ALA A 237 -26.22 31.85 1.94
CA ALA A 237 -27.54 31.75 2.53
C ALA A 237 -28.59 31.90 1.43
N ASP A 238 -28.61 30.99 0.46
CA ASP A 238 -29.78 30.76 -0.36
C ASP A 238 -30.82 30.16 0.58
N SER A 239 -31.59 31.04 1.21
CA SER A 239 -32.74 30.67 2.01
C SER A 239 -33.75 30.00 1.09
N PRO A 240 -33.91 28.67 1.11
CA PRO A 240 -35.01 28.06 0.39
C PRO A 240 -36.30 28.52 1.08
N PRO A 241 -37.41 28.75 0.37
CA PRO A 241 -38.67 29.06 1.00
C PRO A 241 -38.97 27.99 2.06
N ALA A 242 -39.31 28.44 3.27
CA ALA A 242 -39.46 27.61 4.47
C ALA A 242 -40.35 26.39 4.19
N THR A 243 -39.73 25.28 3.83
CA THR A 243 -40.39 23.99 3.69
C THR A 243 -39.88 23.18 4.87
N SER A 244 -40.74 22.96 5.86
CA SER A 244 -40.40 22.20 7.06
C SER A 244 -40.08 20.75 6.68
N TYR A 245 -38.80 20.39 6.67
CA TYR A 245 -38.34 19.00 6.47
C TYR A 245 -38.46 18.14 7.75
N SER A 246 -39.26 18.58 8.73
CA SER A 246 -39.49 17.88 10.00
C SER A 246 -40.04 16.45 9.87
N HIS A 247 -40.47 16.04 8.68
CA HIS A 247 -40.96 14.69 8.41
C HIS A 247 -39.89 13.69 7.93
N LEU A 248 -38.69 14.13 7.52
CA LEU A 248 -37.68 13.21 6.97
C LEU A 248 -36.86 12.46 8.04
N TYR A 249 -36.88 12.92 9.30
CA TYR A 249 -36.13 12.32 10.41
C TYR A 249 -37.03 12.05 11.63
N GLN A 250 -38.30 11.71 11.43
CA GLN A 250 -39.09 11.14 12.51
C GLN A 250 -38.61 9.70 12.76
N LEU A 251 -37.62 9.56 13.65
CA LEU A 251 -37.29 8.28 14.27
C LEU A 251 -38.55 7.77 14.97
N GLU A 252 -39.15 6.70 14.43
CA GLU A 252 -40.22 5.99 15.10
C GLU A 252 -39.71 5.50 16.46
N LYS A 253 -40.44 5.82 17.54
CA LYS A 253 -40.11 5.29 18.86
C LYS A 253 -40.18 3.75 18.82
N PRO A 254 -39.29 3.03 19.51
CA PRO A 254 -39.35 1.57 19.57
C PRO A 254 -40.72 1.16 20.12
N ARG A 255 -41.42 0.25 19.42
CA ARG A 255 -42.65 -0.35 19.96
C ARG A 255 -42.33 -1.02 21.29
N SER A 256 -43.14 -0.72 22.32
CA SER A 256 -43.08 -1.34 23.64
C SER A 256 -43.68 -2.75 23.69
N ASP A 257 -44.00 -3.33 22.55
CA ASP A 257 -44.56 -4.67 22.47
C ASP A 257 -43.40 -5.65 22.58
N GLY A 258 -43.52 -6.61 23.53
CA GLY A 258 -42.51 -7.61 23.83
C GLY A 258 -42.03 -8.42 22.62
N PRO A 259 -41.03 -9.30 22.80
CA PRO A 259 -40.31 -9.93 21.69
C PRO A 259 -41.26 -10.59 20.70
N LEU A 260 -41.04 -10.28 19.41
CA LEU A 260 -41.79 -10.87 18.30
C LEU A 260 -41.72 -12.40 18.36
N PRO A 261 -42.83 -13.12 18.12
CA PRO A 261 -42.82 -14.57 18.11
C PRO A 261 -41.87 -15.07 17.02
N ARG A 262 -41.06 -16.06 17.39
CA ARG A 262 -40.14 -16.77 16.50
C ARG A 262 -40.96 -17.37 15.35
N GLN A 263 -40.82 -16.84 14.14
CA GLN A 263 -41.28 -17.57 12.95
C GLN A 263 -40.39 -18.79 12.80
N GLU A 264 -40.99 -19.98 12.91
CA GLU A 264 -40.35 -21.21 12.45
C GLU A 264 -40.03 -21.04 10.96
N SER A 265 -38.75 -21.15 10.62
CA SER A 265 -38.32 -21.20 9.24
C SER A 265 -38.91 -22.46 8.58
N ALA A 266 -39.59 -22.26 7.47
CA ALA A 266 -40.02 -23.37 6.62
C ALA A 266 -38.79 -24.21 6.20
N PRO A 267 -38.92 -25.55 6.10
CA PRO A 267 -37.80 -26.40 5.75
C PRO A 267 -37.30 -26.07 4.34
N VAL A 268 -36.01 -25.78 4.24
CA VAL A 268 -35.30 -25.60 2.97
C VAL A 268 -35.33 -26.94 2.22
N ALA A 269 -36.01 -26.99 1.08
CA ALA A 269 -35.94 -28.13 0.18
C ALA A 269 -34.50 -28.25 -0.34
N LYS A 270 -33.86 -29.38 -0.05
CA LYS A 270 -32.56 -29.73 -0.65
C LYS A 270 -32.79 -30.05 -2.13
N ALA A 271 -32.16 -29.29 -3.02
CA ALA A 271 -32.08 -29.66 -4.43
C ALA A 271 -30.99 -30.73 -4.61
N ASP A 272 -31.36 -31.86 -5.21
CA ASP A 272 -30.44 -32.94 -5.57
C ASP A 272 -29.54 -32.53 -6.75
N PRO A 273 -28.23 -32.81 -6.71
CA PRO A 273 -27.28 -32.36 -7.73
C PRO A 273 -27.22 -33.37 -8.88
N VAL A 274 -28.25 -33.43 -9.73
CA VAL A 274 -28.19 -34.21 -10.99
C VAL A 274 -28.81 -33.49 -12.19
N GLU A 275 -29.54 -32.38 -12.02
CA GLU A 275 -30.37 -31.81 -13.10
C GLU A 275 -29.90 -30.46 -13.68
N LEU A 276 -28.62 -30.11 -13.54
CA LEU A 276 -28.04 -28.89 -14.15
C LEU A 276 -27.01 -29.17 -15.25
N ALA A 277 -27.12 -30.33 -15.92
CA ALA A 277 -26.22 -30.73 -17.01
C ALA A 277 -26.91 -30.92 -18.38
N ALA A 278 -28.19 -30.56 -18.53
CA ALA A 278 -28.93 -30.84 -19.76
C ALA A 278 -29.94 -29.75 -20.13
N LEU A 279 -29.50 -28.50 -20.33
CA LEU A 279 -30.34 -27.53 -21.06
C LEU A 279 -29.59 -26.35 -21.69
N VAL A 280 -28.46 -26.57 -22.39
CA VAL A 280 -28.08 -25.69 -23.52
C VAL A 280 -27.31 -26.53 -24.55
N ALA A 281 -28.04 -27.43 -25.23
CA ALA A 281 -27.58 -28.06 -26.46
C ALA A 281 -28.51 -27.61 -27.59
N GLY A 282 -27.93 -26.94 -28.59
CA GLY A 282 -28.53 -26.79 -29.92
C GLY A 282 -29.11 -25.41 -30.25
N PHE A 283 -28.26 -24.51 -30.75
CA PHE A 283 -28.48 -23.83 -32.04
C PHE A 283 -27.13 -23.35 -32.56
N GLY A 284 -26.66 -23.97 -33.64
CA GLY A 284 -25.42 -23.61 -34.31
C GLY A 284 -25.62 -22.48 -35.31
N VAL A 285 -24.59 -21.65 -35.47
CA VAL A 285 -24.22 -21.04 -36.75
C VAL A 285 -22.69 -21.03 -36.81
N ALA A 286 -22.18 -21.65 -37.87
CA ALA A 286 -20.77 -21.73 -38.23
C ALA A 286 -20.31 -20.44 -38.93
N LEU A 287 -19.10 -19.98 -38.63
CA LEU A 287 -18.26 -19.28 -39.60
C LEU A 287 -16.82 -19.76 -39.43
N LEU A 288 -16.41 -20.66 -40.34
CA LEU A 288 -15.03 -21.01 -40.63
C LEU A 288 -14.43 -19.92 -41.52
N ALA A 289 -13.21 -19.48 -41.18
CA ALA A 289 -12.25 -19.01 -42.17
C ALA A 289 -10.90 -19.68 -41.87
N LEU A 290 -10.61 -20.71 -42.66
CA LEU A 290 -9.32 -21.35 -42.79
C LEU A 290 -8.36 -20.40 -43.53
N SER A 291 -7.12 -20.29 -43.04
CA SER A 291 -5.97 -20.27 -43.95
C SER A 291 -4.78 -20.98 -43.28
N THR A 292 -4.50 -22.16 -43.82
CA THR A 292 -3.24 -22.92 -43.82
C THR A 292 -2.19 -22.10 -44.61
N VAL A 293 -0.86 -22.15 -44.44
CA VAL A 293 0.14 -23.25 -44.51
C VAL A 293 1.55 -22.69 -44.04
N PRO A 294 2.73 -23.37 -44.12
CA PRO A 294 3.41 -24.06 -43.02
C PRO A 294 4.87 -23.58 -42.70
N PHE A 295 5.41 -24.21 -41.65
CA PHE A 295 6.82 -24.50 -41.32
C PHE A 295 7.87 -24.40 -42.45
N THR A 296 9.03 -23.81 -42.11
CA THR A 296 10.35 -24.39 -42.45
C THR A 296 11.36 -24.12 -41.33
N HIS A 297 11.96 -25.21 -40.82
CA HIS A 297 13.21 -25.24 -40.07
C HIS A 297 14.33 -25.46 -41.08
N THR A 298 15.44 -24.70 -40.99
CA THR A 298 16.77 -25.23 -41.32
C THR A 298 17.89 -24.39 -40.70
N ILE A 299 18.77 -25.12 -39.99
CA ILE A 299 20.16 -24.87 -39.55
C ILE A 299 20.41 -23.73 -38.57
#